data_AF-A0A3D5W7W1-F1
#
_entry.id   AF-A0A3D5W7W1-F1
#
_cell.length_a   1.000
_cell.length_b   1.000
_cell.length_c   1.000
_cell.angle_alpha   90.00
_cell.angle_beta   90.00
_cell.angle_gamma   90.00
#
_symmetry.space_group_name_H-M   'P 1'
#
loop_
_entity.id
_entity.type
_entity.pdbx_description
1 polymer ?
#
loop_
_entity_poly.entity_id
_entity_poly.type
_entity_poly.pdbx_seq_one_letter_code
_entity_poly.pdbx_strand_id
1 'polypeptide(L)'
;MLLVAGLASVLLWLGVPTELLAAVTGSPPAAASTALDGGLSGIAAPELTAADYPSIRGVNARVAVWLVAQLHLWFAAFVLAVPIFVFIIEAIGMKTRDKRYDDMAYEFIKISITAYSLTAILGGLLLFSLIVFYPDLFSYLSRIFGESMFYYALAFFAESAALYLYYYGWHWLQGGFRKWLHLTVGLVLNAVGTTLMFLANGW
;
A
#
# COMPACT_ATOMS: atom_id res chain seq x y z
N MET A 1 -25.25 36.52 18.48
CA MET A 1 -24.31 35.40 18.22
C MET A 1 -23.47 34.99 19.45
N LEU A 2 -23.24 35.85 20.46
CA LEU A 2 -22.56 35.44 21.71
C LEU A 2 -23.49 34.84 22.81
N LEU A 3 -24.80 35.12 22.77
CA LEU A 3 -25.78 34.55 23.71
C LEU A 3 -26.24 33.11 23.39
N VAL A 4 -26.12 32.68 22.13
CA VAL A 4 -26.53 31.33 21.68
C VAL A 4 -25.42 30.31 21.97
N ALA A 5 -24.15 30.71 21.90
CA ALA A 5 -23.00 29.85 22.23
C ALA A 5 -22.93 29.53 23.74
N GLY A 6 -23.32 30.48 24.61
CA GLY A 6 -23.31 30.27 26.06
C GLY A 6 -24.33 29.25 26.55
N LEU A 7 -25.53 29.21 25.94
CA LEU A 7 -26.61 28.30 26.34
C LEU A 7 -26.35 26.84 25.90
N ALA A 8 -25.72 26.64 24.73
CA ALA A 8 -25.32 25.33 24.23
C ALA A 8 -24.18 24.70 25.08
N SER A 9 -23.33 25.53 25.68
CA SER A 9 -22.21 25.08 26.54
C SER A 9 -22.69 24.55 27.89
N VAL A 10 -23.81 25.06 28.40
CA VAL A 10 -24.42 24.66 29.68
C VAL A 10 -25.22 23.35 29.53
N LEU A 11 -25.82 23.11 28.37
CA LEU A 11 -26.60 21.90 28.08
C LEU A 11 -25.72 20.66 27.83
N LEU A 12 -24.48 20.82 27.34
CA LEU A 12 -23.51 19.73 27.20
C LEU A 12 -22.95 19.23 28.55
N TRP A 13 -22.97 20.06 29.60
CA TRP A 13 -22.46 19.69 30.93
C TRP A 13 -23.48 18.90 31.78
N LEU A 14 -24.77 18.92 31.40
CA LEU A 14 -25.88 18.27 32.11
C LEU A 14 -26.31 16.92 31.52
N GLY A 15 -25.60 16.39 30.52
CA GLY A 15 -25.81 15.01 30.04
C GLY A 15 -27.16 14.77 29.35
N VAL A 16 -27.78 15.80 28.77
CA VAL A 16 -29.03 15.65 28.01
C VAL A 16 -28.74 14.93 26.67
N PRO A 17 -29.46 13.83 26.36
CA PRO A 17 -29.24 13.07 25.13
C PRO A 17 -29.60 13.87 23.87
N THR A 18 -28.73 13.77 22.86
CA THR A 18 -28.77 14.52 21.59
C THR A 18 -29.99 14.24 20.70
N GLU A 19 -30.76 13.20 20.99
CA GLU A 19 -32.02 12.87 20.30
C GLU A 19 -33.05 14.01 20.34
N LEU A 20 -33.07 14.78 21.44
CA LEU A 20 -33.98 15.91 21.62
C LEU A 20 -33.58 17.14 20.78
N LEU A 21 -32.32 17.22 20.37
CA LEU A 21 -31.80 18.30 19.52
C LEU A 21 -32.15 18.08 18.04
N ALA A 22 -32.23 16.81 17.60
CA ALA A 22 -32.60 16.44 16.23
C ALA A 22 -34.10 16.64 15.93
N ALA A 23 -34.96 16.53 16.95
CA ALA A 23 -36.40 16.78 16.82
C ALA A 23 -36.76 18.25 16.53
N VAL A 24 -35.85 19.20 16.78
CA VAL A 24 -36.09 20.65 16.59
C VAL A 24 -35.84 21.12 15.15
N THR A 25 -35.20 20.32 14.30
CA THR A 25 -34.94 20.71 12.89
C THR A 25 -35.69 19.88 11.84
N GLY A 26 -36.58 18.98 12.25
CA GLY A 26 -37.64 18.42 11.39
C GLY A 26 -37.35 17.03 10.78
N SER A 27 -38.15 16.06 11.21
CA SER A 27 -38.52 14.83 10.46
C SER A 27 -39.98 15.00 9.96
N PRO A 28 -40.67 14.12 9.18
CA PRO A 28 -40.37 12.72 8.74
C PRO A 28 -40.86 12.47 7.27
N PRO A 29 -41.24 11.28 6.72
CA PRO A 29 -41.18 9.87 7.15
C PRO A 29 -40.58 8.90 6.10
N ALA A 30 -40.62 7.61 6.43
CA ALA A 30 -40.17 6.48 5.61
C ALA A 30 -40.77 6.39 4.19
N ALA A 31 -40.04 5.65 3.34
CA ALA A 31 -40.40 5.07 2.03
C ALA A 31 -40.18 5.94 0.78
N ALA A 32 -39.08 5.65 0.07
CA ALA A 32 -39.11 5.24 -1.34
C ALA A 32 -37.69 4.90 -1.78
N SER A 33 -37.45 3.60 -1.99
CA SER A 33 -36.46 3.12 -2.95
C SER A 33 -36.71 3.78 -4.30
N THR A 34 -36.04 4.91 -4.55
CA THR A 34 -35.88 5.39 -5.91
C THR A 34 -34.50 4.91 -6.32
N ALA A 35 -34.47 3.69 -6.83
CA ALA A 35 -33.42 3.24 -7.71
C ALA A 35 -33.25 4.31 -8.79
N LEU A 36 -32.16 5.07 -8.71
CA LEU A 36 -31.62 5.71 -9.89
C LEU A 36 -30.87 4.61 -10.63
N ASP A 37 -31.64 3.78 -11.34
CA ASP A 37 -31.13 2.91 -12.39
C ASP A 37 -30.51 3.79 -13.46
N GLY A 38 -29.20 3.90 -13.39
CA GLY A 38 -28.35 4.67 -14.28
C GLY A 38 -26.97 4.03 -14.37
N GLY A 39 -26.91 2.72 -14.63
CA GLY A 39 -25.81 2.09 -15.36
C GLY A 39 -24.39 2.32 -14.85
N LEU A 40 -24.09 1.94 -13.61
CA LEU A 40 -22.78 1.38 -13.24
C LEU A 40 -23.07 0.27 -12.25
N SER A 41 -22.95 -1.00 -12.70
CA SER A 41 -22.99 -2.17 -11.81
C SER A 41 -21.73 -2.19 -10.95
N GLY A 42 -21.55 -1.17 -10.11
CA GLY A 42 -20.48 -1.05 -9.14
C GLY A 42 -20.84 -1.87 -7.91
N ILE A 43 -19.88 -2.65 -7.40
CA ILE A 43 -20.01 -3.38 -6.15
C ILE A 43 -20.37 -2.36 -5.06
N ALA A 44 -21.60 -2.42 -4.52
CA ALA A 44 -22.03 -1.51 -3.48
C ALA A 44 -21.22 -1.74 -2.19
N ALA A 45 -20.77 -0.66 -1.56
CA ALA A 45 -20.05 -0.73 -0.29
C ALA A 45 -20.97 -1.28 0.81
N PRO A 46 -20.54 -2.28 1.61
CA PRO A 46 -21.33 -2.76 2.74
C PRO A 46 -21.44 -1.68 3.82
N GLU A 47 -22.64 -1.49 4.37
CA GLU A 47 -22.88 -0.66 5.56
C GLU A 47 -22.41 -1.44 6.80
N LEU A 48 -21.17 -1.20 7.23
CA LEU A 48 -20.53 -1.94 8.34
C LEU A 48 -20.55 -1.10 9.62
N THR A 49 -20.92 -1.73 10.72
CA THR A 49 -20.92 -1.13 12.06
C THR A 49 -19.74 -1.67 12.87
N ALA A 50 -19.32 -0.97 13.92
CA ALA A 50 -18.23 -1.43 14.79
C ALA A 50 -18.47 -2.81 15.45
N ALA A 51 -19.74 -3.27 15.49
CA ALA A 51 -20.15 -4.57 16.00
C ALA A 51 -19.82 -5.75 15.07
N ASP A 52 -19.61 -5.50 13.78
CA ASP A 52 -19.37 -6.54 12.78
C ASP A 52 -17.91 -7.03 12.78
N TYR A 53 -17.02 -6.31 13.47
CA TYR A 53 -15.60 -6.62 13.51
C TYR A 53 -15.18 -7.41 14.76
N PRO A 54 -14.29 -8.42 14.63
CA PRO A 54 -13.78 -9.17 15.76
C PRO A 54 -12.99 -8.27 16.74
N SER A 55 -13.47 -8.17 17.98
CA SER A 55 -12.72 -7.49 19.06
C SER A 55 -11.89 -8.50 19.87
N ILE A 56 -10.57 -8.42 19.78
CA ILE A 56 -9.66 -9.24 20.59
C ILE A 56 -9.31 -8.47 21.88
N ARG A 57 -9.47 -9.12 23.03
CA ARG A 57 -9.17 -8.50 24.34
C ARG A 57 -7.69 -8.10 24.40
N GLY A 58 -7.42 -6.80 24.52
CA GLY A 58 -6.07 -6.24 24.67
C GLY A 58 -5.37 -5.81 23.37
N VAL A 59 -6.00 -6.00 22.21
CA VAL A 59 -5.44 -5.55 20.91
C VAL A 59 -6.40 -4.58 20.24
N ASN A 60 -5.92 -3.36 19.96
CA ASN A 60 -6.66 -2.42 19.12
C ASN A 60 -6.37 -2.74 17.65
N ALA A 61 -7.34 -3.34 16.97
CA ALA A 61 -7.25 -3.75 15.56
C ALA A 61 -6.79 -2.62 14.63
N ARG A 62 -7.29 -1.39 14.86
CA ARG A 62 -6.91 -0.22 14.06
C ARG A 62 -5.43 0.13 14.22
N VAL A 63 -4.95 0.16 15.47
CA VAL A 63 -3.53 0.47 15.76
C VAL A 63 -2.62 -0.63 15.24
N ALA A 64 -3.01 -1.91 15.41
CA ALA A 64 -2.23 -3.05 14.94
C ALA A 64 -2.05 -3.03 13.41
N VAL A 65 -3.15 -2.90 12.65
CA VAL A 65 -3.09 -2.81 11.19
C VAL A 65 -2.32 -1.57 10.74
N TRP A 66 -2.53 -0.41 11.39
CA TRP A 66 -1.80 0.81 11.07
C TRP A 66 -0.29 0.66 11.26
N LEU A 67 0.17 0.06 12.37
CA LEU A 67 1.60 -0.17 12.62
C LEU A 67 2.23 -1.06 11.55
N VAL A 68 1.57 -2.16 11.20
CA VAL A 68 2.06 -3.09 10.17
C VAL A 68 2.06 -2.43 8.78
N ALA A 69 1.00 -1.70 8.44
CA ALA A 69 0.88 -0.98 7.17
C ALA A 69 1.97 0.09 7.04
N GLN A 70 2.21 0.86 8.10
CA GLN A 70 3.21 1.91 8.10
C GLN A 70 4.62 1.35 7.92
N LEU A 71 4.93 0.26 8.61
CA LEU A 71 6.22 -0.41 8.49
C LEU A 71 6.41 -0.97 7.07
N HIS A 72 5.38 -1.63 6.52
CA HIS A 72 5.40 -2.13 5.15
C HIS A 72 5.65 -1.01 4.13
N LEU A 73 4.94 0.12 4.25
CA LEU A 73 5.07 1.25 3.32
C LEU A 73 6.47 1.89 3.36
N TRP A 74 7.09 2.04 4.53
CA TRP A 74 8.46 2.56 4.63
C TRP A 74 9.48 1.66 3.93
N PHE A 75 9.36 0.34 4.11
CA PHE A 75 10.24 -0.60 3.42
C PHE A 75 9.92 -0.73 1.94
N ALA A 76 8.65 -0.65 1.52
CA ALA A 76 8.26 -0.64 0.11
C ALA A 76 8.86 0.57 -0.63
N ALA A 77 8.81 1.76 -0.03
CA ALA A 77 9.45 2.95 -0.59
C ALA A 77 10.98 2.79 -0.70
N PHE A 78 11.62 2.17 0.30
CA PHE A 78 13.04 1.87 0.28
C PHE A 78 13.42 0.87 -0.82
N VAL A 79 12.63 -0.19 -0.99
CA VAL A 79 12.80 -1.21 -2.03
C VAL A 79 12.70 -0.62 -3.44
N LEU A 80 11.90 0.42 -3.64
CA LEU A 80 11.79 1.11 -4.93
C LEU A 80 12.95 2.10 -5.12
N ALA A 81 13.31 2.88 -4.08
CA ALA A 81 14.32 3.93 -4.17
C ALA A 81 15.75 3.39 -4.37
N VAL A 82 16.12 2.30 -3.70
CA VAL A 82 17.50 1.77 -3.75
C VAL A 82 17.87 1.24 -5.14
N PRO A 83 17.06 0.42 -5.84
CA PRO A 83 17.34 0.00 -7.21
C PRO A 83 17.46 1.15 -8.21
N ILE A 84 16.70 2.24 -8.05
CA ILE A 84 16.86 3.45 -8.86
C ILE A 84 18.24 4.04 -8.61
N PHE A 85 18.63 4.17 -7.34
CA PHE A 85 19.94 4.67 -6.97
C PHE A 85 21.07 3.79 -7.52
N VAL A 86 20.97 2.46 -7.36
CA VAL A 86 21.94 1.47 -7.86
C VAL A 86 22.09 1.56 -9.38
N PHE A 87 20.98 1.68 -10.11
CA PHE A 87 20.99 1.85 -11.56
C PHE A 87 21.75 3.11 -11.99
N ILE A 88 21.55 4.25 -11.31
CA ILE A 88 22.23 5.50 -11.63
C ILE A 88 23.74 5.37 -11.39
N ILE A 89 24.16 4.83 -10.25
CA ILE A 89 25.59 4.69 -9.92
C ILE A 89 26.27 3.66 -10.81
N GLU A 90 25.58 2.60 -11.24
CA GLU A 90 26.12 1.67 -12.23
C GLU A 90 26.29 2.34 -13.60
N ALA A 91 25.32 3.15 -14.04
CA ALA A 91 25.42 3.90 -15.29
C ALA A 91 26.62 4.89 -15.26
N ILE A 92 26.85 5.53 -14.12
CA ILE A 92 28.02 6.39 -13.89
C ILE A 92 29.31 5.55 -13.87
N GLY A 93 29.32 4.39 -13.20
CA GLY A 93 30.44 3.46 -13.16
C GLY A 93 30.86 2.99 -14.55
N MET A 94 29.90 2.69 -15.42
CA MET A 94 30.17 2.37 -16.83
C MET A 94 30.81 3.51 -17.61
N LYS A 95 30.36 4.75 -17.39
CA LYS A 95 30.88 5.93 -18.10
C LYS A 95 32.28 6.32 -17.63
N THR A 96 32.52 6.30 -16.31
CA THR A 96 33.78 6.72 -15.68
C THR A 96 34.82 5.60 -15.67
N ARG A 97 34.40 4.33 -15.82
CA ARG A 97 35.24 3.13 -15.69
C ARG A 97 35.98 3.03 -14.35
N ASP A 98 35.45 3.67 -13.31
CA ASP A 98 35.97 3.59 -11.95
C ASP A 98 35.25 2.48 -11.17
N LYS A 99 36.04 1.52 -10.68
CA LYS A 99 35.58 0.35 -9.94
C LYS A 99 34.88 0.71 -8.62
N ARG A 100 35.18 1.87 -8.04
CA ARG A 100 34.57 2.32 -6.77
C ARG A 100 33.06 2.47 -6.86
N TYR A 101 32.54 2.95 -8.00
CA TYR A 101 31.09 3.07 -8.21
C TYR A 101 30.43 1.70 -8.34
N ASP A 102 31.09 0.76 -9.03
CA ASP A 102 30.60 -0.61 -9.18
C ASP A 102 30.57 -1.35 -7.84
N ASP A 103 31.61 -1.22 -7.01
CA ASP A 103 31.68 -1.86 -5.69
C ASP A 103 30.62 -1.28 -4.74
N MET A 104 30.43 0.04 -4.77
CA MET A 104 29.37 0.71 -4.01
C MET A 104 27.98 0.24 -4.44
N ALA A 105 27.75 0.10 -5.74
CA ALA A 105 26.48 -0.34 -6.29
C ALA A 105 26.14 -1.78 -5.91
N TYR A 106 27.15 -2.64 -5.86
CA TYR A 106 27.02 -4.02 -5.38
C TYR A 106 26.59 -4.09 -3.91
N GLU A 107 27.19 -3.29 -3.04
CA GLU A 107 26.82 -3.29 -1.62
C GLU A 107 25.38 -2.78 -1.40
N PHE A 108 24.94 -1.78 -2.16
CA PHE A 108 23.56 -1.30 -2.08
C PHE A 108 22.53 -2.33 -2.56
N ILE A 109 22.79 -3.04 -3.67
CA ILE A 109 21.85 -4.06 -4.15
C ILE A 109 21.74 -5.25 -3.18
N LYS A 110 22.85 -5.60 -2.51
CA LYS A 110 22.86 -6.64 -1.47
C LYS A 110 21.96 -6.28 -0.28
N ILE A 111 22.02 -5.01 0.15
CA ILE A 111 21.11 -4.50 1.19
C ILE A 111 19.66 -4.50 0.69
N SER A 112 19.44 -4.13 -0.58
CA SER A 112 18.11 -4.09 -1.19
C SER A 112 17.39 -5.45 -1.19
N ILE A 113 18.07 -6.56 -1.49
CA ILE A 113 17.45 -7.90 -1.43
C ILE A 113 16.97 -8.27 -0.03
N THR A 114 17.76 -7.90 0.99
CA THR A 114 17.38 -8.15 2.38
C THR A 114 16.14 -7.34 2.74
N ALA A 115 16.10 -6.06 2.34
CA ALA A 115 14.93 -5.21 2.54
C ALA A 115 13.70 -5.67 1.73
N TYR A 116 13.89 -6.18 0.52
CA TYR A 116 12.82 -6.77 -0.31
C TYR A 116 12.16 -7.94 0.41
N SER A 117 12.96 -8.85 0.94
CA SER A 117 12.49 -10.02 1.69
C SER A 117 11.69 -9.60 2.93
N LEU A 118 12.20 -8.60 3.67
CA LEU A 118 11.49 -8.05 4.82
C LEU A 118 10.17 -7.39 4.42
N THR A 119 10.15 -6.64 3.31
CA THR A 119 8.94 -6.00 2.76
C THR A 119 7.88 -7.03 2.40
N ALA A 120 8.29 -8.15 1.78
CA ALA A 120 7.39 -9.25 1.42
C ALA A 120 6.77 -9.90 2.66
N ILE A 121 7.57 -10.15 3.72
CA ILE A 121 7.07 -10.67 4.99
C ILE A 121 6.08 -9.70 5.64
N LEU A 122 6.41 -8.40 5.66
CA LEU A 122 5.54 -7.36 6.21
C LEU A 122 4.26 -7.18 5.40
N GLY A 123 4.32 -7.35 4.08
CA GLY A 123 3.14 -7.32 3.20
C GLY A 123 2.24 -8.52 3.44
N GLY A 124 2.83 -9.72 3.59
CA GLY A 124 2.09 -10.92 4.01
C GLY A 124 1.46 -10.77 5.39
N LEU A 125 2.18 -10.15 6.33
CA LEU A 125 1.67 -9.83 7.66
C LEU A 125 0.53 -8.80 7.61
N LEU A 126 0.61 -7.81 6.74
CA LEU A 126 -0.45 -6.82 6.53
C LEU A 126 -1.71 -7.50 5.98
N LEU A 127 -1.57 -8.34 4.95
CA LEU A 127 -2.65 -9.13 4.39
C LEU A 127 -3.30 -10.02 5.44
N PHE A 128 -2.49 -10.76 6.21
CA PHE A 128 -2.98 -11.59 7.30
C PHE A 128 -3.72 -10.78 8.36
N SER A 129 -3.19 -9.60 8.72
CA SER A 129 -3.84 -8.70 9.68
C SER A 129 -5.20 -8.21 9.17
N LEU A 130 -5.33 -7.89 7.88
CA LEU A 130 -6.60 -7.51 7.27
C LEU A 130 -7.62 -8.64 7.29
N ILE A 131 -7.21 -9.88 6.97
CA ILE A 131 -8.10 -11.04 6.99
C ILE A 131 -8.61 -11.32 8.41
N VAL A 132 -7.75 -11.22 9.43
CA VAL A 132 -8.11 -11.54 10.82
C VAL A 132 -8.95 -10.43 11.48
N PHE A 133 -8.56 -9.16 11.30
CA PHE A 133 -9.21 -8.05 11.99
C PHE A 133 -10.36 -7.42 11.19
N TYR A 134 -10.34 -7.50 9.86
CA TYR A 134 -11.30 -6.84 8.97
C TYR A 134 -11.77 -7.77 7.83
N PRO A 135 -12.43 -8.91 8.13
CA PRO A 135 -12.80 -9.92 7.13
C PRO A 135 -13.80 -9.40 6.07
N ASP A 136 -14.81 -8.62 6.47
CA ASP A 136 -15.79 -8.06 5.54
C ASP A 136 -15.19 -7.01 4.60
N LEU A 137 -14.27 -6.19 5.13
CA LEU A 137 -13.48 -5.25 4.32
C LEU A 137 -12.64 -6.02 3.30
N PHE A 138 -11.93 -7.07 3.71
CA PHE A 138 -11.12 -7.87 2.80
C PHE A 138 -11.97 -8.55 1.71
N SER A 139 -13.16 -9.06 2.06
CA SER A 139 -14.12 -9.63 1.11
C SER A 139 -14.57 -8.62 0.05
N TYR A 140 -14.90 -7.39 0.48
CA TYR A 140 -15.25 -6.29 -0.41
C TYR A 140 -14.08 -5.89 -1.33
N LEU A 141 -12.89 -5.66 -0.76
CA LEU A 141 -11.69 -5.31 -1.50
C LEU A 141 -11.30 -6.40 -2.51
N SER A 142 -11.45 -7.67 -2.16
CA SER A 142 -11.13 -8.80 -3.06
C SER A 142 -12.03 -8.87 -4.28
N ARG A 143 -13.30 -8.44 -4.18
CA ARG A 143 -14.22 -8.40 -5.32
C ARG A 143 -13.87 -7.29 -6.30
N ILE A 144 -13.38 -6.17 -5.78
CA ILE A 144 -12.98 -5.00 -6.55
C ILE A 144 -11.62 -5.23 -7.22
N PHE A 145 -10.62 -5.58 -6.41
CA PHE A 145 -9.25 -5.74 -6.86
C PHE A 145 -8.98 -7.10 -7.50
N GLY A 146 -9.96 -8.01 -7.54
CA GLY A 146 -9.77 -9.37 -8.03
C GLY A 146 -9.16 -9.45 -9.42
N GLU A 147 -9.61 -8.60 -10.35
CA GLU A 147 -9.06 -8.55 -11.72
C GLU A 147 -7.64 -7.95 -11.77
N SER A 148 -7.37 -6.88 -11.02
CA SER A 148 -6.05 -6.23 -11.00
C SER A 148 -5.01 -7.01 -10.18
N MET A 149 -5.44 -7.81 -9.19
CA MET A 149 -4.58 -8.64 -8.33
C MET A 149 -3.76 -9.65 -9.13
N PHE A 150 -4.27 -10.14 -10.25
CA PHE A 150 -3.51 -11.04 -11.13
C PHE A 150 -2.28 -10.33 -11.74
N TYR A 151 -2.48 -9.14 -12.30
CA TYR A 151 -1.38 -8.33 -12.85
C TYR A 151 -0.38 -7.93 -11.78
N TYR A 152 -0.89 -7.64 -10.59
CA TYR A 152 -0.10 -7.35 -9.42
C TYR A 152 0.81 -8.49 -8.99
N ALA A 153 0.26 -9.69 -8.88
CA ALA A 153 1.04 -10.88 -8.56
C ALA A 153 2.11 -11.12 -9.63
N LEU A 154 1.75 -11.02 -10.91
CA LEU A 154 2.69 -11.19 -12.02
C LEU A 154 3.83 -10.16 -11.96
N ALA A 155 3.51 -8.88 -11.72
CA ALA A 155 4.49 -7.83 -11.61
C ALA A 155 5.39 -8.01 -10.38
N PHE A 156 4.86 -8.46 -9.24
CA PHE A 156 5.66 -8.80 -8.05
C PHE A 156 6.64 -9.96 -8.31
N PHE A 157 6.21 -11.00 -9.03
CA PHE A 157 7.10 -12.07 -9.46
C PHE A 157 8.15 -11.59 -10.47
N ALA A 158 7.76 -10.73 -11.42
CA ALA A 158 8.67 -10.14 -12.39
C ALA A 158 9.73 -9.25 -11.70
N GLU A 159 9.32 -8.46 -10.71
CA GLU A 159 10.21 -7.64 -9.89
C GLU A 159 11.18 -8.52 -9.10
N SER A 160 10.67 -9.56 -8.43
CA SER A 160 11.50 -10.53 -7.71
C SER A 160 12.54 -11.17 -8.63
N ALA A 161 12.10 -11.64 -9.80
CA ALA A 161 12.98 -12.27 -10.78
C ALA A 161 14.03 -11.30 -11.32
N ALA A 162 13.65 -10.06 -11.65
CA ALA A 162 14.56 -9.03 -12.12
C ALA A 162 15.58 -8.64 -11.05
N LEU A 163 15.15 -8.46 -9.80
CA LEU A 163 16.01 -8.11 -8.67
C LEU A 163 17.05 -9.21 -8.40
N TYR A 164 16.59 -10.46 -8.34
CA TYR A 164 17.48 -11.61 -8.15
C TYR A 164 18.44 -11.78 -9.33
N LEU A 165 17.96 -11.64 -10.57
CA LEU A 165 18.82 -11.70 -11.75
C LEU A 165 19.86 -10.57 -11.75
N TYR A 166 19.48 -9.37 -11.34
CA TYR A 166 20.38 -8.22 -11.23
C TYR A 166 21.47 -8.47 -10.18
N TYR A 167 21.11 -8.96 -8.99
CA TYR A 167 22.10 -9.25 -7.96
C TYR A 167 23.04 -10.42 -8.30
N TYR A 168 22.49 -11.57 -8.68
CA TYR A 168 23.31 -12.74 -9.00
C TYR A 168 24.07 -12.55 -10.33
N GLY A 169 23.51 -11.73 -11.23
CA GLY A 169 24.13 -11.35 -12.49
C GLY A 169 25.36 -10.45 -12.32
N TRP A 170 25.58 -9.87 -11.13
CA TRP A 170 26.60 -8.84 -10.92
C TRP A 170 28.02 -9.27 -11.28
N HIS A 171 28.41 -10.51 -10.98
CA HIS A 171 29.72 -11.07 -11.32
C HIS A 171 29.73 -11.77 -12.70
N TRP A 172 28.57 -12.24 -13.15
CA TRP A 172 28.43 -13.03 -14.38
C TRP A 172 28.35 -12.16 -15.64
N LEU A 173 27.74 -10.98 -15.51
CA LEU A 173 27.54 -10.01 -16.58
C LEU A 173 28.62 -8.92 -16.63
N GLN A 174 29.79 -9.16 -16.02
CA GLN A 174 30.91 -8.22 -16.11
C GLN A 174 31.58 -8.32 -17.48
N GLY A 175 31.58 -7.20 -18.22
CA GLY A 175 32.35 -7.03 -19.47
C GLY A 175 31.52 -6.53 -20.65
N GLY A 176 32.06 -5.53 -21.36
CA GLY A 176 31.56 -5.01 -22.64
C GLY A 176 30.03 -5.00 -22.79
N PHE A 177 29.51 -5.82 -23.71
CA PHE A 177 28.08 -5.95 -24.00
C PHE A 177 27.26 -6.55 -22.83
N ARG A 178 27.85 -7.42 -22.01
CA ARG A 178 27.17 -8.03 -20.87
C ARG A 178 26.87 -7.01 -19.78
N LYS A 179 27.73 -5.99 -19.62
CA LYS A 179 27.50 -4.86 -18.70
C LYS A 179 26.29 -4.02 -19.14
N TRP A 180 26.09 -3.87 -20.44
CA TRP A 180 24.86 -3.28 -21.00
C TRP A 180 23.62 -4.12 -20.69
N LEU A 181 23.70 -5.44 -20.84
CA LEU A 181 22.62 -6.35 -20.47
C LEU A 181 22.29 -6.24 -18.98
N HIS A 182 23.29 -6.17 -18.10
CA HIS A 182 23.10 -5.96 -16.67
C HIS A 182 22.35 -4.65 -16.37
N LEU A 183 22.75 -3.56 -17.03
CA LEU A 183 22.05 -2.27 -16.93
C LEU A 183 20.59 -2.38 -17.41
N THR A 184 20.31 -3.12 -18.49
CA THR A 184 18.91 -3.32 -18.95
C THR A 184 18.07 -4.10 -17.96
N VAL A 185 18.65 -5.08 -17.24
CA VAL A 185 17.95 -5.79 -16.16
C VAL A 185 17.62 -4.81 -15.03
N GLY A 186 18.56 -3.94 -14.67
CA GLY A 186 18.32 -2.85 -13.70
C GLY A 186 17.22 -1.88 -14.17
N LEU A 187 17.16 -1.56 -15.47
CA LEU A 187 16.10 -0.72 -16.03
C LEU A 187 14.72 -1.41 -15.95
N VAL A 188 14.65 -2.69 -16.32
CA VAL A 188 13.43 -3.49 -16.24
C VAL A 188 12.95 -3.60 -14.80
N LEU A 189 13.86 -3.85 -13.85
CA LEU A 189 13.56 -3.86 -12.42
C LEU A 189 12.88 -2.56 -11.98
N ASN A 190 13.46 -1.40 -12.34
CA ASN A 190 12.90 -0.10 -12.00
C ASN A 190 11.55 0.18 -12.68
N ALA A 191 11.40 -0.25 -13.93
CA ALA A 191 10.14 -0.11 -14.66
C ALA A 191 9.02 -0.96 -14.03
N VAL A 192 9.31 -2.20 -13.66
CA VAL A 192 8.33 -3.10 -13.01
C VAL A 192 7.97 -2.58 -11.62
N GLY A 193 8.94 -2.19 -10.79
CA GLY A 193 8.68 -1.63 -9.46
C GLY A 193 7.86 -0.33 -9.50
N THR A 194 8.13 0.53 -10.48
CA THR A 194 7.32 1.74 -10.72
C THR A 194 5.91 1.39 -11.20
N THR A 195 5.78 0.39 -12.07
CA THR A 195 4.47 -0.10 -12.55
C THR A 195 3.63 -0.64 -11.40
N LEU A 196 4.23 -1.40 -10.46
CA LEU A 196 3.56 -1.88 -9.26
C LEU A 196 2.99 -0.74 -8.41
N MET A 197 3.74 0.37 -8.28
CA MET A 197 3.26 1.55 -7.57
C MET A 197 2.08 2.21 -8.29
N PHE A 198 2.12 2.32 -9.62
CA PHE A 198 1.00 2.88 -10.39
C PHE A 198 -0.24 1.99 -10.36
N LEU A 199 -0.07 0.67 -10.40
CA LEU A 199 -1.18 -0.27 -10.22
C LEU A 199 -1.80 -0.15 -8.82
N ALA A 200 -1.00 0.22 -7.81
CA ALA A 200 -1.47 0.46 -6.44
C ALA A 200 -2.32 1.68 -6.26
N ASN A 201 -1.92 2.75 -6.94
CA ASN A 201 -2.51 4.05 -6.75
C ASN A 201 -3.52 4.39 -7.86
N GLY A 202 -3.68 3.51 -8.85
CA GLY A 202 -4.51 3.75 -10.03
C GLY A 202 -5.99 3.48 -9.83
N TRP A 203 -6.40 3.04 -8.63
CA TRP A 203 -7.78 2.72 -8.28
C TRP A 203 -8.15 3.31 -6.92
#